data_AF-A0A535CY50-F1
#
_entry.id   AF-A0A535CY50-F1
#
_cell.length_a   1.000
_cell.length_b   1.000
_cell.length_c   1.000
_cell.angle_alpha   90.00
_cell.angle_beta   90.00
_cell.angle_gamma   90.00
#
_symmetry.space_group_name_H-M   'P 1'
#
loop_
_entity.id
_entity.type
_entity.pdbx_description
1 polymer ?
#
loop_
_entity_poly.entity_id
_entity_poly.type
_entity_poly.pdbx_seq_one_letter_code
_entity_poly.pdbx_strand_id
1 'polypeptide(L)'
;MTKSPKAAASRTAARSSTRGPGSWSPRQPDAQLPVNNELLNELTFFVLAIFVGIEVISKVPTILHTPLMSGTNAIHGIILVGAIVIAAGANSPVTVAIGLVAVILATTNVVGGFVVTDRMLEMFKGRQQSKTRQSK
;
A
#
# COMPACT_ATOMS: atom_id res chain seq x y z
N MET A 1 -24.34 -8.45 -92.66
CA MET A 1 -25.29 -9.55 -92.95
C MET A 1 -24.64 -10.84 -92.49
N THR A 2 -25.00 -11.38 -91.31
CA THR A 2 -24.94 -12.83 -90.97
C THR A 2 -25.26 -13.09 -89.48
N LYS A 3 -26.42 -13.72 -89.27
CA LYS A 3 -26.74 -14.79 -88.31
C LYS A 3 -26.65 -14.53 -86.79
N SER A 4 -27.82 -14.44 -86.15
CA SER A 4 -28.07 -15.03 -84.82
C SER A 4 -27.92 -16.55 -84.90
N PRO A 5 -27.57 -17.28 -83.81
CA PRO A 5 -28.65 -17.82 -82.96
C PRO A 5 -28.31 -18.19 -81.49
N LYS A 6 -29.38 -18.24 -80.67
CA LYS A 6 -29.80 -19.24 -79.66
C LYS A 6 -28.89 -19.68 -78.48
N ALA A 7 -29.62 -20.05 -77.42
CA ALA A 7 -29.30 -20.94 -76.28
C ALA A 7 -28.97 -20.18 -74.97
N ALA A 8 -29.45 -20.55 -73.79
CA ALA A 8 -30.28 -21.67 -73.36
C ALA A 8 -30.98 -21.32 -72.04
N ALA A 9 -32.05 -22.06 -71.78
CA ALA A 9 -32.80 -22.07 -70.54
C ALA A 9 -31.97 -22.60 -69.36
N SER A 10 -32.15 -22.00 -68.19
CA SER A 10 -32.15 -22.71 -66.91
C SER A 10 -32.71 -21.79 -65.82
N ARG A 11 -34.04 -21.63 -65.79
CA ARG A 11 -34.74 -21.14 -64.59
C ARG A 11 -34.78 -22.30 -63.62
N THR A 12 -33.80 -22.35 -62.73
CA THR A 12 -33.71 -23.39 -61.70
C THR A 12 -33.85 -22.75 -60.33
N ALA A 13 -34.97 -23.11 -59.71
CA ALA A 13 -35.14 -23.41 -58.29
C ALA A 13 -34.86 -22.34 -57.22
N ALA A 14 -35.96 -21.97 -56.57
CA ALA A 14 -36.13 -22.12 -55.13
C ALA A 14 -35.15 -21.37 -54.22
N ARG A 15 -35.51 -20.10 -53.96
CA ARG A 15 -35.09 -19.37 -52.75
C ARG A 15 -35.88 -19.89 -51.55
N SER A 16 -35.44 -21.00 -50.96
CA SER A 16 -35.89 -21.44 -49.63
C SER A 16 -35.05 -20.72 -48.57
N SER A 17 -35.67 -19.76 -47.88
CA SER A 17 -35.07 -19.11 -46.72
C SER A 17 -35.09 -20.06 -45.53
N THR A 18 -33.99 -20.78 -45.30
CA THR A 18 -33.75 -21.47 -44.04
C THR A 18 -33.21 -20.45 -43.03
N ARG A 19 -34.12 -19.81 -42.26
CA ARG A 19 -33.71 -19.13 -41.02
C ARG A 19 -33.42 -20.22 -39.99
N GLY A 20 -32.15 -20.64 -39.90
CA GLY A 20 -31.69 -21.48 -38.81
C GLY A 20 -31.86 -20.77 -37.46
N PRO A 21 -32.09 -21.50 -36.35
CA PRO A 21 -32.09 -20.91 -35.03
C PRO A 21 -30.62 -20.71 -34.60
N GLY A 22 -30.07 -19.53 -34.87
CA GLY A 22 -28.71 -19.16 -34.48
C GLY A 22 -28.72 -17.73 -33.95
N SER A 23 -28.05 -17.38 -32.86
CA SER A 23 -27.11 -18.12 -32.02
C SER A 23 -27.13 -17.38 -30.69
N TRP A 24 -27.48 -18.04 -29.59
CA TRP A 24 -27.21 -17.47 -28.27
C TRP A 24 -25.70 -17.49 -28.06
N SER A 25 -25.02 -16.42 -28.48
CA SER A 25 -23.68 -16.13 -27.97
C SER A 25 -23.85 -15.67 -26.52
N PRO A 26 -23.27 -16.37 -25.53
CA PRO A 26 -23.26 -15.86 -24.16
C PRO A 26 -22.73 -14.42 -24.21
N ARG A 27 -23.46 -13.47 -23.64
CA ARG A 27 -22.93 -12.12 -23.43
C ARG A 27 -21.69 -12.30 -22.57
N GLN A 28 -20.52 -12.15 -23.18
CA GLN A 28 -19.25 -12.15 -22.47
C GLN A 28 -19.36 -11.02 -21.44
N PRO A 29 -19.30 -11.33 -20.14
CA PRO A 29 -19.29 -10.28 -19.13
C PRO A 29 -17.85 -9.80 -19.03
N ASP A 30 -17.37 -9.05 -20.03
CA ASP A 30 -15.99 -8.59 -20.08
C ASP A 30 -15.92 -7.07 -20.20
N ALA A 31 -16.68 -6.40 -19.31
CA ALA A 31 -16.18 -5.18 -18.73
C ALA A 31 -15.54 -5.56 -17.37
N GLN A 32 -14.39 -6.24 -17.42
CA GLN A 32 -13.47 -6.20 -16.29
C GLN A 32 -13.09 -4.73 -16.16
N LEU A 33 -13.79 -4.01 -15.28
CA LEU A 33 -13.36 -2.68 -14.89
C LEU A 33 -11.90 -2.83 -14.48
N PRO A 34 -10.98 -2.00 -14.98
CA PRO A 34 -9.59 -2.08 -14.59
C PRO A 34 -9.51 -1.87 -13.08
N VAL A 35 -9.52 -2.97 -12.32
CA VAL A 35 -9.31 -2.97 -10.89
C VAL A 35 -7.82 -2.84 -10.70
N ASN A 36 -7.43 -1.67 -10.21
CA ASN A 36 -6.09 -1.34 -9.82
C ASN A 36 -5.71 -2.17 -8.59
N ASN A 37 -5.26 -3.41 -8.84
CA ASN A 37 -4.91 -4.40 -7.83
C ASN A 37 -3.87 -3.89 -6.82
N GLU A 38 -2.98 -2.98 -7.23
CA GLU A 38 -1.99 -2.35 -6.35
C GLU A 38 -2.66 -1.54 -5.24
N LEU A 39 -3.60 -0.65 -5.57
CA LEU A 39 -4.32 0.13 -4.56
C LEU A 39 -5.18 -0.77 -3.67
N LEU A 40 -5.78 -1.84 -4.23
CA LEU A 40 -6.52 -2.80 -3.44
C LEU A 40 -5.61 -3.54 -2.44
N ASN A 41 -4.39 -3.89 -2.84
CA ASN A 41 -3.42 -4.53 -1.97
C ASN A 41 -2.91 -3.57 -0.88
N GLU A 42 -2.53 -2.34 -1.23
CA GLU A 42 -2.11 -1.32 -0.27
C GLU A 42 -3.21 -0.99 0.74
N LEU A 43 -4.45 -0.84 0.25
CA LEU A 43 -5.62 -0.63 1.10
C LEU A 43 -5.86 -1.83 2.02
N THR A 44 -5.71 -3.05 1.51
CA THR A 44 -5.84 -4.27 2.32
C THR A 44 -4.80 -4.29 3.43
N PHE A 45 -3.52 -4.05 3.13
CA PHE A 45 -2.46 -3.97 4.14
C PHE A 45 -2.69 -2.85 5.13
N PHE A 46 -3.15 -1.68 4.68
CA PHE A 46 -3.48 -0.55 5.54
C PHE A 46 -4.60 -0.89 6.52
N VAL A 47 -5.71 -1.44 6.04
CA VAL A 47 -6.85 -1.82 6.87
C VAL A 47 -6.49 -2.93 7.85
N LEU A 48 -5.78 -3.97 7.39
CA LEU A 48 -5.30 -5.05 8.27
C LEU A 48 -4.33 -4.54 9.34
N ALA A 49 -3.42 -3.62 8.99
CA ALA A 49 -2.50 -3.01 9.95
C ALA A 49 -3.24 -2.18 11.02
N ILE A 50 -4.33 -1.48 10.66
CA ILE A 50 -5.18 -0.77 11.64
C ILE A 50 -5.80 -1.75 12.62
N PHE A 51 -6.41 -2.85 12.13
CA PHE A 51 -7.00 -3.86 13.00
C PHE A 51 -5.98 -4.45 13.96
N VAL A 52 -4.79 -4.78 13.44
CA VAL A 52 -3.67 -5.26 14.27
C VAL A 52 -3.27 -4.21 15.32
N GLY A 53 -3.17 -2.94 14.93
CA GLY A 53 -2.83 -1.85 15.86
C GLY A 53 -3.83 -1.70 17.01
N ILE A 54 -5.12 -1.75 16.71
CA ILE A 54 -6.20 -1.67 17.72
C ILE A 54 -6.12 -2.84 18.69
N GLU A 55 -5.98 -4.08 18.19
CA GLU A 55 -5.91 -5.28 19.03
C GLU A 55 -4.67 -5.23 19.94
N VAL A 56 -3.50 -4.87 19.39
CA VAL A 56 -2.25 -4.82 20.16
C VAL A 56 -2.31 -3.77 21.26
N ILE A 57 -2.77 -2.54 20.97
CA ILE A 57 -2.82 -1.45 21.97
C ILE A 57 -3.85 -1.76 23.07
N SER A 58 -4.95 -2.41 22.73
CA SER A 58 -6.03 -2.75 23.68
C SER A 58 -5.60 -3.74 24.77
N LYS A 59 -4.47 -4.44 24.60
CA LYS A 59 -3.97 -5.45 25.56
C LYS A 59 -2.83 -4.92 26.46
N VAL A 60 -2.47 -3.64 26.35
CA VAL A 60 -1.36 -3.07 27.13
C VAL A 60 -1.83 -2.65 28.52
N PRO A 61 -1.13 -3.03 29.61
CA PRO A 61 -1.50 -2.63 30.96
C PRO A 61 -1.35 -1.13 31.18
N THR A 62 -2.16 -0.56 32.08
CA THR A 62 -2.26 0.90 32.29
C THR A 62 -0.95 1.57 32.69
N ILE A 63 -0.09 0.84 33.40
CA ILE A 63 1.24 1.32 33.83
C ILE A 63 2.17 1.62 32.64
N LEU A 64 1.89 1.03 31.46
CA LEU A 64 2.68 1.20 30.25
C LEU A 64 2.08 2.21 29.27
N HIS A 65 0.96 2.88 29.56
CA HIS A 65 0.39 3.86 28.61
C HIS A 65 1.34 5.03 28.32
N THR A 66 2.05 5.55 29.32
CA THR A 66 3.00 6.66 29.13
C THR A 66 4.27 6.21 28.39
N PRO A 67 4.94 5.08 28.76
CA PRO A 67 6.00 4.52 27.94
C PRO A 67 5.57 4.19 26.52
N LEU A 68 4.35 3.65 26.34
CA LEU A 68 3.80 3.32 25.03
C LEU A 68 3.53 4.57 24.20
N MET A 69 3.02 5.64 24.81
CA MET A 69 2.83 6.94 24.16
C MET A 69 4.17 7.51 23.65
N SER A 70 5.25 7.37 24.43
CA SER A 70 6.59 7.75 23.97
C SER A 70 7.13 6.81 22.89
N GLY A 71 6.89 5.50 23.03
CA GLY A 71 7.33 4.49 22.07
C GLY A 71 6.69 4.66 20.70
N THR A 72 5.39 4.97 20.62
CA THR A 72 4.72 5.24 19.35
C THR A 72 5.24 6.51 18.67
N ASN A 73 5.68 7.51 19.44
CA ASN A 73 6.38 8.68 18.90
C ASN A 73 7.74 8.30 18.27
N ALA A 74 8.48 7.34 18.84
CA ALA A 74 9.71 6.83 18.22
C ALA A 74 9.45 6.03 16.93
N ILE A 75 8.37 5.23 16.90
CA ILE A 75 7.98 4.41 15.74
C ILE A 75 7.53 5.30 14.56
N HIS A 76 6.84 6.42 14.84
CA HIS A 76 6.49 7.40 13.81
C HIS A 76 7.73 7.98 13.10
N GLY A 77 8.91 7.84 13.69
CA GLY A 77 10.20 8.18 13.08
C GLY A 77 10.50 7.51 11.72
N ILE A 78 9.67 6.56 11.27
CA ILE A 78 9.68 6.04 9.88
C ILE A 78 9.66 7.13 8.81
N ILE A 79 9.18 8.34 9.13
CA ILE A 79 9.29 9.53 8.29
C ILE A 79 10.72 9.80 7.79
N LEU A 80 11.75 9.31 8.49
CA LEU A 80 13.15 9.39 8.07
C LEU A 80 13.39 8.73 6.70
N VAL A 81 12.71 7.61 6.40
CA VAL A 81 12.82 6.96 5.09
C VAL A 81 12.33 7.89 3.99
N GLY A 82 11.19 8.55 4.22
CA GLY A 82 10.67 9.55 3.29
C GLY A 82 11.60 10.75 3.13
N ALA A 83 12.17 11.25 4.24
CA ALA A 83 13.14 12.35 4.20
C ALA A 83 14.40 12.01 3.38
N ILE A 84 14.91 10.77 3.51
CA ILE A 84 16.05 10.29 2.72
C ILE A 84 15.69 10.23 1.24
N VAL A 85 14.51 9.72 0.89
CA VAL A 85 14.04 9.66 -0.51
C VAL A 85 13.93 11.06 -1.11
N ILE A 86 13.37 12.02 -0.37
CA ILE A 86 13.26 13.43 -0.80
C ILE A 86 14.65 14.04 -0.98
N ALA A 87 15.56 13.83 -0.02
CA ALA A 87 16.93 14.33 -0.10
C ALA A 87 17.71 13.71 -1.27
N ALA A 88 17.48 12.44 -1.57
CA ALA A 88 18.11 11.74 -2.69
C ALA A 88 17.66 12.28 -4.06
N GLY A 89 16.41 12.76 -4.17
CA GLY A 89 15.87 13.38 -5.37
C GLY A 89 16.06 14.90 -5.47
N ALA A 90 16.92 15.50 -4.64
CA ALA A 90 17.07 16.95 -4.56
C ALA A 90 18.07 17.49 -5.61
N ASN A 91 17.58 18.30 -6.55
CA ASN A 91 18.38 18.80 -7.67
C ASN A 91 18.64 20.32 -7.64
N SER A 92 17.95 21.06 -6.76
CA SER A 92 18.09 22.50 -6.57
C SER A 92 18.67 22.80 -5.19
N PRO A 93 19.47 23.88 -5.02
CA PRO A 93 19.97 24.29 -3.71
C PRO A 93 18.87 24.41 -2.64
N VAL A 94 17.66 24.82 -3.05
CA VAL A 94 16.50 24.94 -2.16
C VAL A 94 15.99 23.57 -1.73
N THR A 95 15.86 22.62 -2.66
CA THR A 95 15.37 21.26 -2.34
C THR A 95 16.40 20.48 -1.52
N VAL A 96 17.70 20.73 -1.73
CA VAL A 96 18.78 20.17 -0.92
C VAL A 96 18.71 20.71 0.51
N ALA A 97 18.51 22.01 0.69
CA ALA A 97 18.36 22.60 2.02
C ALA A 97 17.15 22.04 2.77
N ILE A 98 16.00 21.92 2.09
CA ILE A 98 14.78 21.34 2.68
C ILE A 98 14.99 19.86 3.02
N GLY A 99 15.59 19.09 2.11
CA GLY A 99 15.91 17.67 2.34
C GLY A 99 16.84 17.47 3.55
N LEU A 100 17.86 18.32 3.68
CA LEU A 100 18.77 18.31 4.83
C LEU A 100 18.01 18.57 6.14
N VAL A 101 17.17 19.61 6.19
CA VAL A 101 16.36 19.92 7.37
C VAL A 101 15.40 18.78 7.68
N ALA A 102 14.73 18.21 6.67
CA ALA A 102 13.82 17.08 6.84
C ALA A 102 14.53 15.87 7.47
N VAL A 103 15.74 15.53 7.00
CA VAL A 103 16.54 14.43 7.56
C VAL A 103 16.95 14.71 9.01
N ILE A 104 17.38 15.94 9.34
CA ILE A 104 17.73 16.31 10.72
C ILE A 104 16.53 16.19 11.65
N LEU A 105 15.36 16.71 11.26
CA LEU A 105 14.15 16.64 12.05
C LEU A 105 13.66 15.20 12.23
N ALA A 106 13.67 14.41 11.16
CA ALA A 106 13.29 13.00 11.22
C ALA A 106 14.24 12.18 12.10
N THR A 107 15.55 12.41 11.98
CA THR A 107 16.56 11.75 12.84
C THR A 107 16.37 12.13 14.30
N THR A 108 16.09 13.40 14.60
CA THR A 108 15.83 13.88 15.97
C THR A 108 14.59 13.22 16.56
N ASN A 109 13.52 13.03 15.77
CA ASN A 109 12.31 12.33 16.22
C ASN A 109 12.60 10.86 16.58
N VAL A 110 13.32 10.14 15.73
CA VAL A 110 13.74 8.74 15.97
C VAL A 110 14.60 8.66 17.24
N VAL A 111 15.72 9.39 17.28
CA VAL A 111 16.69 9.32 18.38
C VAL A 111 16.07 9.80 19.70
N GLY A 112 15.39 10.95 19.67
CA GLY A 112 14.72 11.51 20.84
C GLY A 112 13.62 10.59 21.38
N GLY A 113 12.81 10.02 20.49
CA GLY A 113 11.78 9.05 20.86
C GLY A 113 12.36 7.81 21.56
N PHE A 114 13.43 7.22 21.02
CA PHE A 114 14.06 6.05 21.63
C PHE A 114 14.73 6.36 22.97
N VAL A 115 15.45 7.48 23.09
CA VAL A 115 16.11 7.88 24.35
C VAL A 115 15.10 8.14 25.47
N VAL A 116 14.00 8.84 25.17
CA VAL A 116 12.96 9.12 26.17
C VAL A 116 12.26 7.83 26.58
N THR A 117 11.93 6.97 25.62
CA THR A 117 11.28 5.68 25.90
C THR A 117 12.15 4.77 26.74
N ASP A 118 13.46 4.67 26.46
CA ASP A 118 14.38 3.85 27.26
C ASP A 118 14.46 4.33 28.72
N ARG A 119 14.56 5.65 28.95
CA ARG A 119 14.53 6.21 30.32
C ARG A 119 13.21 5.93 31.05
N MET A 120 12.09 5.92 30.34
CA MET A 120 10.79 5.54 30.93
C MET A 120 10.76 4.04 31.26
N LEU A 121 11.34 3.19 30.41
CA LEU A 121 11.38 1.74 30.60
C LEU A 121 12.39 1.30 31.67
N GLU A 122 13.44 2.07 31.92
CA GLU A 122 14.36 1.83 33.04
C GLU A 122 13.65 1.83 34.40
N MET A 123 12.55 2.57 34.55
CA MET A 123 11.75 2.59 35.77
C MET A 123 11.07 1.25 36.08
N PHE A 124 10.96 0.35 35.09
CA PHE A 124 10.44 -1.01 35.25
C PHE A 124 11.53 -2.05 35.52
N LYS A 125 12.80 -1.70 35.31
CA LYS A 125 13.94 -2.54 35.68
C LYS A 125 14.08 -2.43 37.21
N GLY A 126 13.45 -3.35 37.94
CA GLY A 126 13.52 -3.39 39.41
C GLY A 126 14.96 -3.24 39.91
N ARG A 127 15.16 -2.45 40.97
CA ARG A 127 16.46 -2.02 41.53
C ARG A 127 17.53 -3.13 41.56
N GLN A 128 18.22 -3.38 40.45
CA GLN A 128 19.46 -4.16 40.44
C GLN A 128 20.70 -3.28 40.65
N GLN A 129 20.56 -1.96 40.53
CA GLN A 129 21.68 -1.02 40.75
C GLN A 129 21.99 -0.70 42.22
N SER A 130 21.20 -1.17 43.20
CA SER A 130 21.50 -0.88 44.62
C SER A 130 22.38 -1.92 45.33
N LYS A 131 22.78 -3.02 44.67
CA LYS A 131 23.60 -4.07 45.32
C LYS A 131 25.12 -3.96 45.12
N THR A 132 25.61 -3.07 44.25
CA THR A 132 27.06 -3.02 43.93
C THR A 132 27.82 -1.87 44.63
N ARG A 133 27.14 -0.96 45.35
CA ARG A 133 27.78 0.18 46.04
C ARG A 133 27.93 0.04 47.56
N GLN A 134 27.48 -1.05 48.17
CA GLN A 134 27.57 -1.28 49.63
C GLN A 134 28.64 -2.31 50.04
N SER A 135 29.55 -2.70 49.13
CA SER A 135 30.63 -3.67 49.41
C SER A 135 32.02 -3.06 49.20
N LYS A 136 32.25 -1.83 49.66
CA LYS A 136 33.61 -1.31 49.80
C LYS A 136 33.76 -0.47 51.04
#